data_AF-A0A0M8Y0S8-F1
#
_entry.id   AF-A0A0M8Y0S8-F1
#
_cell.length_a   1.000
_cell.length_b   1.000
_cell.length_c   1.000
_cell.angle_alpha   90.00
_cell.angle_beta   90.00
_cell.angle_gamma   90.00
#
_symmetry.space_group_name_H-M   'P 1'
#
loop_
_entity.id
_entity.type
_entity.pdbx_description
1 polymer ?
#
loop_
_entity_poly.entity_id
_entity_poly.type
_entity_poly.pdbx_seq_one_letter_code
_entity_poly.pdbx_strand_id
1 'polypeptide(L)'
;MWEGVSAVARRDPGVRDAAMALVSRVMHLIEVGSSVAAEAYLDAQQHEVAELDRLRRDVFEDLLAGHEILPGPKRSLLSSAGLDPGVGLVVATALPVAPLPDQHTLPDVAAALRGAFAQRAPGLTVVRQQEVTTLAPADARAAGAVVERLRRALDELSHAGVHLAVGLSAVHADVAAVPEAYTEACTARDGLGGAAGLVPLPLMSTFDYLVLRDDATARRLVRPELRRFVEEDLSRGGTLVETVLAYAAHDLRARAMAQAMHLHVNTAYYRLDRIAERTGCDLRAFADLLELVIAIRLLSDGHRVVGPGGT
;
A
#
# COMPACT_ATOMS: atom_id res chain seq x y z
N MET A 1 -14.04 51.98 -21.72
CA MET A 1 -12.77 52.50 -22.28
C MET A 1 -12.76 52.43 -23.81
N TRP A 2 -12.95 51.24 -24.41
CA TRP A 2 -13.05 51.07 -25.87
C TRP A 2 -14.11 51.95 -26.55
N GLU A 3 -15.29 52.10 -25.95
CA GLU A 3 -16.35 52.97 -26.46
C GLU A 3 -15.96 54.45 -26.49
N GLY A 4 -15.19 54.92 -25.50
CA GLY A 4 -14.70 56.30 -25.42
C GLY A 4 -13.61 56.60 -26.45
N VAL A 5 -12.65 55.69 -26.64
CA VAL A 5 -11.60 55.79 -27.67
C VAL A 5 -12.23 55.73 -29.07
N SER A 6 -13.20 54.85 -29.28
CA SER A 6 -13.92 54.71 -30.55
C SER A 6 -14.81 55.91 -30.90
N ALA A 7 -15.25 56.69 -29.90
CA ALA A 7 -16.01 57.92 -30.11
C ALA A 7 -15.12 59.09 -30.54
N VAL A 8 -13.92 59.21 -29.95
CA VAL A 8 -12.92 60.25 -30.30
C VAL A 8 -12.31 60.00 -31.68
N ALA A 9 -11.94 58.75 -31.99
CA ALA A 9 -11.38 58.35 -33.28
C ALA A 9 -12.36 58.42 -34.46
N ARG A 10 -13.67 58.60 -34.19
CA ARG A 10 -14.71 58.86 -35.21
C ARG A 10 -14.87 60.34 -35.55
N ARG A 11 -14.47 61.25 -34.66
CA ARG A 11 -14.57 62.71 -34.83
C ARG A 11 -13.36 63.35 -35.51
N ASP A 12 -12.17 62.75 -35.35
CA ASP A 12 -10.93 63.26 -35.95
C ASP A 12 -10.05 62.09 -36.47
N PRO A 13 -9.89 61.93 -37.79
CA PRO A 13 -9.05 60.88 -38.38
C PRO A 13 -7.57 60.96 -37.98
N GLY A 14 -7.03 62.16 -37.68
CA GLY A 14 -5.63 62.34 -37.29
C GLY A 14 -5.33 61.87 -35.86
N VAL A 15 -6.35 61.76 -35.01
CA VAL A 15 -6.25 61.29 -33.62
C VAL A 15 -6.43 59.77 -33.51
N ARG A 16 -6.94 59.12 -34.57
CA ARG A 16 -7.19 57.67 -34.60
C ARG A 16 -5.92 56.86 -34.36
N ASP A 17 -4.80 57.21 -35.00
CA ASP A 17 -3.56 56.47 -34.88
C ASP A 17 -2.97 56.57 -33.46
N ALA A 18 -3.03 57.76 -32.86
CA ALA A 18 -2.62 57.98 -31.47
C ALA A 18 -3.53 57.22 -30.48
N ALA A 19 -4.84 57.20 -30.72
CA ALA A 19 -5.80 56.49 -29.89
C ALA A 19 -5.64 54.95 -29.99
N MET A 20 -5.39 54.42 -31.19
CA MET A 20 -5.09 53.01 -31.40
C MET A 20 -3.76 52.59 -30.76
N ALA A 21 -2.74 53.45 -30.83
CA ALA A 21 -1.46 53.22 -30.15
C ALA A 21 -1.63 53.16 -28.61
N LEU A 22 -2.48 54.02 -28.04
CA LEU A 22 -2.81 53.99 -26.62
C LEU A 22 -3.56 52.72 -26.24
N VAL A 23 -4.57 52.32 -27.00
CA VAL A 23 -5.31 51.06 -26.74
C VAL A 23 -4.39 49.86 -26.83
N SER A 24 -3.50 49.81 -27.83
CA SER A 24 -2.51 48.73 -27.95
C SER A 24 -1.60 48.65 -26.72
N ARG A 25 -1.12 49.79 -26.21
CA ARG A 25 -0.33 49.84 -24.96
C ARG A 25 -1.12 49.38 -23.73
N VAL A 26 -2.40 49.77 -23.62
CA VAL A 26 -3.25 49.34 -22.51
C VAL A 26 -3.54 47.85 -22.59
N MET A 27 -3.83 47.32 -23.77
CA MET A 27 -4.05 45.88 -23.96
C MET A 27 -2.79 45.07 -23.65
N HIS A 28 -1.63 45.55 -24.09
CA HIS A 28 -0.35 44.91 -23.76
C HIS A 28 -0.04 44.96 -22.25
N LEU A 29 -0.34 46.08 -21.57
CA LEU A 29 -0.21 46.18 -20.12
C LEU A 29 -1.15 45.20 -19.39
N ILE A 30 -2.38 45.03 -19.86
CA ILE A 30 -3.35 44.06 -19.30
C ILE A 30 -2.86 42.63 -19.53
N GLU A 31 -2.36 42.31 -20.71
CA GLU A 31 -1.82 40.99 -21.05
C GLU A 31 -0.63 40.64 -20.15
N VAL A 32 0.39 41.51 -20.10
CA VAL A 32 1.58 41.32 -19.26
C VAL A 32 1.19 41.28 -17.78
N GLY A 33 0.31 42.19 -17.34
CA GLY A 33 -0.17 42.23 -15.95
C GLY A 33 -0.94 40.96 -15.55
N SER A 34 -1.75 40.41 -16.46
CA SER A 34 -2.51 39.17 -16.22
C SER A 34 -1.59 37.95 -16.18
N SER A 35 -0.60 37.87 -17.07
CA SER A 35 0.40 36.79 -17.05
C SER A 35 1.23 36.81 -15.77
N VAL A 36 1.74 37.99 -15.35
CA VAL A 36 2.51 38.14 -14.11
C VAL A 36 1.66 37.78 -12.88
N ALA A 37 0.39 38.20 -12.85
CA ALA A 37 -0.51 37.85 -11.76
C ALA A 37 -0.81 36.34 -11.71
N ALA A 38 -1.00 35.70 -12.87
CA ALA A 38 -1.21 34.26 -12.96
C ALA A 38 0.03 33.47 -12.51
N GLU A 39 1.23 33.87 -12.94
CA GLU A 39 2.50 33.28 -12.50
C GLU A 39 2.69 33.42 -10.99
N ALA A 40 2.47 34.62 -10.43
CA ALA A 40 2.59 34.85 -8.99
C ALA A 40 1.57 34.03 -8.18
N TYR A 41 0.35 33.85 -8.70
CA TYR A 41 -0.66 33.00 -8.06
C TYR A 41 -0.24 31.52 -8.09
N LEU A 42 0.24 31.02 -9.23
CA LEU A 42 0.73 29.65 -9.36
C LEU A 42 1.94 29.39 -8.45
N ASP A 43 2.87 30.35 -8.37
CA ASP A 43 4.04 30.26 -7.49
C ASP A 43 3.64 30.23 -6.01
N ALA A 44 2.73 31.12 -5.59
CA ALA A 44 2.19 31.13 -4.23
C ALA A 44 1.49 29.79 -3.88
N GLN A 45 0.69 29.26 -4.81
CA GLN A 45 0.02 27.97 -4.64
C GLN A 45 1.03 26.81 -4.52
N GLN A 46 2.09 26.81 -5.32
CA GLN A 46 3.16 25.80 -5.23
C GLN A 46 3.91 25.87 -3.90
N HIS A 47 4.19 27.09 -3.41
CA HIS A 47 4.82 27.30 -2.10
C HIS A 47 3.97 26.75 -0.96
N GLU A 48 2.66 26.98 -0.99
CA GLU A 48 1.73 26.49 0.04
C GLU A 48 1.65 24.96 0.05
N VAL A 49 1.55 24.32 -1.13
CA VAL A 49 1.55 22.86 -1.25
C VAL A 49 2.87 22.27 -0.71
N ALA A 50 4.01 22.86 -1.08
CA ALA A 50 5.31 22.41 -0.61
C ALA A 50 5.49 22.59 0.91
N GLU A 51 4.93 23.66 1.48
CA GLU A 51 4.94 23.90 2.92
C GLU A 51 4.09 22.88 3.67
N LEU A 52 2.88 22.58 3.18
CA LEU A 52 2.04 21.54 3.74
C LEU A 52 2.70 20.15 3.65
N ASP A 53 3.36 19.83 2.55
CA ASP A 53 4.06 18.55 2.40
C ASP A 53 5.32 18.46 3.26
N ARG A 54 5.99 19.58 3.53
CA ARG A 54 7.04 19.63 4.57
C ARG A 54 6.44 19.38 5.94
N LEU A 55 5.35 20.07 6.30
CA LEU A 55 4.69 19.89 7.59
C LEU A 55 4.21 18.45 7.80
N ARG A 56 3.63 17.80 6.77
CA ARG A 56 3.23 16.38 6.82
C ARG A 56 4.40 15.47 7.11
N ARG A 57 5.52 15.67 6.42
CA ARG A 57 6.75 14.88 6.64
C ARG A 57 7.31 15.12 8.04
N ASP A 58 7.40 16.38 8.48
CA ASP A 58 7.91 16.73 9.80
C ASP A 58 7.04 16.18 10.95
N VAL A 59 5.71 16.08 10.75
CA VAL A 59 4.81 15.42 11.69
C VAL A 59 5.03 13.92 11.69
N PHE A 60 5.14 13.31 10.51
CA PHE A 60 5.37 11.88 10.40
C PHE A 60 6.70 11.46 11.03
N GLU A 61 7.79 12.20 10.81
CA GLU A 61 9.09 11.91 11.41
C GLU A 61 9.08 12.07 12.94
N ASP A 62 8.36 13.07 13.48
CA ASP A 62 8.17 13.18 14.93
C ASP A 62 7.40 11.99 15.51
N LEU A 63 6.31 11.58 14.86
CA LEU A 63 5.53 10.40 15.27
C LEU A 63 6.37 9.12 15.19
N LEU A 64 7.18 8.97 14.15
CA LEU A 64 8.07 7.83 13.96
C LEU A 64 9.18 7.79 15.03
N ALA A 65 9.68 8.95 15.45
CA ALA A 65 10.63 9.07 16.56
C ALA A 65 9.97 8.88 17.95
N GLY A 66 8.64 8.75 18.01
CA GLY A 66 7.89 8.66 19.26
C GLY A 66 7.83 9.99 20.04
N HIS A 67 8.04 11.12 19.36
CA HIS A 67 7.94 12.44 19.97
C HIS A 67 6.48 12.83 20.22
N GLU A 68 6.24 13.50 21.35
CA GLU A 68 4.94 14.08 21.65
C GLU A 68 4.65 15.28 20.74
N ILE A 69 3.48 15.28 20.09
CA ILE A 69 3.06 16.38 19.23
C ILE A 69 2.33 17.45 20.06
N LEU A 70 3.06 18.52 20.35
CA LEU A 70 2.55 19.69 21.07
C LEU A 70 1.48 20.46 20.27
N PRO A 71 0.61 21.25 20.94
CA PRO A 71 -0.37 22.11 20.29
C PRO A 71 0.28 23.05 19.26
N GLY A 72 -0.36 23.20 18.10
CA GLY A 72 0.16 24.03 17.00
C GLY A 72 -0.24 23.50 15.61
N PRO A 73 0.48 23.90 14.55
CA PRO A 73 0.21 23.48 13.18
C PRO A 73 0.27 21.96 13.00
N LYS A 74 1.27 21.30 13.60
CA LYS A 74 1.44 19.83 13.59
C LYS A 74 0.22 19.11 14.16
N ARG A 75 -0.25 19.56 15.33
CA ARG A 75 -1.45 18.99 15.97
C ARG A 75 -2.72 19.24 15.16
N SER A 76 -2.88 20.46 14.62
CA SER A 76 -4.03 20.81 13.77
C SER A 76 -4.09 19.95 12.51
N LEU A 77 -2.92 19.64 11.93
CA LEU A 77 -2.81 18.74 10.79
C LEU A 77 -3.28 17.32 11.15
N LEU A 78 -2.85 16.77 12.29
CA LEU A 78 -3.31 15.45 12.76
C LEU A 78 -4.82 15.40 12.98
N SER A 79 -5.39 16.41 13.65
CA SER A 79 -6.84 16.50 13.84
C SER A 79 -7.58 16.59 12.49
N SER A 80 -7.09 17.37 11.54
CA SER A 80 -7.68 17.44 10.18
C SER A 80 -7.56 16.12 9.40
N ALA A 81 -6.54 15.31 9.71
CA ALA A 81 -6.34 13.97 9.18
C ALA A 81 -7.21 12.92 9.89
N GLY A 82 -7.92 13.28 10.97
CA GLY A 82 -8.69 12.38 11.82
C GLY A 82 -7.85 11.51 12.75
N LEU A 83 -6.62 11.94 13.05
CA LEU A 83 -5.65 11.24 13.89
C LEU A 83 -5.54 11.91 15.27
N ASP A 84 -6.69 12.16 15.89
CA ASP A 84 -6.75 12.66 17.27
C ASP A 84 -6.33 11.56 18.28
N PRO A 85 -5.84 11.92 19.48
CA PRO A 85 -5.50 10.92 20.49
C PRO A 85 -6.68 10.03 20.85
N GLY A 86 -6.41 8.74 21.01
CA GLY A 86 -7.41 7.72 21.27
C GLY A 86 -8.22 7.30 20.04
N VAL A 87 -7.93 7.86 18.85
CA VAL A 87 -8.46 7.34 17.59
C VAL A 87 -7.54 6.23 17.09
N GLY A 88 -8.12 5.04 16.91
CA GLY A 88 -7.40 3.91 16.36
C GLY A 88 -6.93 4.17 14.93
N LEU A 89 -5.82 3.56 14.55
CA LEU A 89 -5.18 3.77 13.25
C LEU A 89 -4.55 2.52 12.68
N VAL A 90 -4.25 2.58 11.39
CA VAL A 90 -3.36 1.67 10.68
C VAL A 90 -2.29 2.47 9.93
N VAL A 91 -1.12 1.87 9.75
CA VAL A 91 -0.03 2.38 8.92
C VAL A 91 0.12 1.47 7.71
N ALA A 92 0.21 2.06 6.52
CA ALA A 92 0.56 1.37 5.30
C ALA A 92 1.85 1.92 4.73
N THR A 93 2.75 1.04 4.29
CA THR A 93 3.96 1.41 3.56
C THR A 93 3.93 0.75 2.18
N ALA A 94 4.20 1.53 1.14
CA ALA A 94 4.16 1.10 -0.24
C ALA A 94 5.46 1.46 -0.95
N LEU A 95 6.04 0.48 -1.64
CA LEU A 95 7.30 0.62 -2.38
C LEU A 95 7.10 0.09 -3.82
N PRO A 96 7.45 0.86 -4.86
CA PRO A 96 7.49 0.34 -6.23
C PRO A 96 8.48 -0.81 -6.35
N VAL A 97 8.05 -1.94 -6.93
CA VAL A 97 8.93 -3.10 -7.17
C VAL A 97 9.70 -3.01 -8.49
N ALA A 98 9.33 -2.04 -9.32
CA ALA A 98 9.98 -1.68 -10.56
C ALA A 98 9.98 -0.15 -10.70
N PRO A 99 10.83 0.43 -11.57
CA PRO A 99 10.75 1.85 -11.90
C PRO A 99 9.34 2.25 -12.33
N LEU A 100 8.86 3.39 -11.85
CA LEU A 100 7.56 3.91 -12.24
C LEU A 100 7.55 4.25 -13.75
N PRO A 101 6.44 4.03 -14.47
CA PRO A 101 6.27 4.54 -15.83
C PRO A 101 6.42 6.06 -15.86
N ASP A 102 6.95 6.63 -16.97
CA ASP A 102 7.23 8.08 -17.09
C ASP A 102 6.04 9.01 -16.80
N GLN A 103 4.82 8.49 -16.97
CA GLN A 103 3.57 9.19 -16.72
C GLN A 103 3.11 9.19 -15.25
N HIS A 104 3.81 8.48 -14.36
CA HIS A 104 3.49 8.37 -12.94
C HIS A 104 4.67 8.76 -12.06
N THR A 105 4.36 9.44 -10.97
CA THR A 105 5.30 9.85 -9.93
C THR A 105 4.86 9.29 -8.57
N LEU A 106 5.76 9.30 -7.58
CA LEU A 106 5.41 8.91 -6.21
C LEU A 106 4.28 9.77 -5.61
N PRO A 107 4.18 11.08 -5.87
CA PRO A 107 2.99 11.88 -5.54
C PRO A 107 1.68 11.34 -6.12
N ASP A 108 1.67 10.82 -7.35
CA ASP A 108 0.46 10.24 -7.96
C ASP A 108 0.05 8.95 -7.22
N VAL A 109 1.04 8.11 -6.88
CA VAL A 109 0.82 6.93 -6.04
C VAL A 109 0.29 7.33 -4.66
N ALA A 110 0.84 8.37 -4.06
CA ALA A 110 0.38 8.90 -2.78
C ALA A 110 -1.05 9.44 -2.84
N ALA A 111 -1.44 10.09 -3.93
CA ALA A 111 -2.82 10.54 -4.14
C ALA A 111 -3.78 9.35 -4.23
N ALA A 112 -3.43 8.31 -5.00
CA ALA A 112 -4.24 7.09 -5.12
C ALA A 112 -4.41 6.37 -3.77
N LEU A 113 -3.31 6.16 -3.04
CA LEU A 113 -3.35 5.52 -1.72
C LEU A 113 -4.15 6.36 -0.71
N ARG A 114 -3.96 7.68 -0.68
CA ARG A 114 -4.76 8.59 0.16
C ARG A 114 -6.25 8.42 -0.14
N GLY A 115 -6.64 8.33 -1.41
CA GLY A 115 -8.02 8.06 -1.82
C GLY A 115 -8.56 6.73 -1.29
N ALA A 116 -7.76 5.66 -1.30
CA ALA A 116 -8.15 4.35 -0.79
C ALA A 116 -8.40 4.32 0.73
N PHE A 117 -7.62 5.11 1.47
CA PHE A 117 -7.73 5.24 2.93
C PHE A 117 -8.76 6.28 3.39
N ALA A 118 -9.05 7.29 2.56
CA ALA A 118 -10.00 8.33 2.88
C ALA A 118 -11.42 7.77 3.01
N GLN A 119 -11.93 7.71 4.26
CA GLN A 119 -13.32 7.39 4.55
C GLN A 119 -14.03 8.56 5.24
N ARG A 120 -13.75 8.70 6.54
CA ARG A 120 -14.32 9.73 7.42
C ARG A 120 -13.39 10.93 7.53
N ALA A 121 -12.10 10.68 7.30
CA ALA A 121 -11.04 11.66 7.31
C ALA A 121 -9.97 11.23 6.29
N PRO A 122 -9.17 12.18 5.77
CA PRO A 122 -8.22 11.92 4.70
C PRO A 122 -6.97 11.14 5.13
N GLY A 123 -6.72 10.98 6.44
CA GLY A 123 -5.47 10.43 6.95
C GLY A 123 -4.27 11.34 6.64
N LEU A 124 -3.07 10.83 6.95
CA LEU A 124 -1.80 11.48 6.69
C LEU A 124 -0.98 10.61 5.74
N THR A 125 -0.81 11.05 4.50
CA THR A 125 0.04 10.37 3.51
C THR A 125 1.27 11.22 3.20
N VAL A 126 2.44 10.60 3.26
CA VAL A 126 3.73 11.21 2.97
C VAL A 126 4.49 10.40 1.91
N VAL A 127 5.17 11.10 1.01
CA VAL A 127 6.22 10.51 0.17
C VAL A 127 7.54 10.66 0.91
N ARG A 128 8.21 9.55 1.17
CA ARG A 128 9.47 9.49 1.92
C ARG A 128 10.50 8.71 1.11
N GLN A 129 11.52 9.41 0.60
CA GLN A 129 12.54 8.81 -0.26
C GLN A 129 11.93 8.10 -1.49
N GLN A 130 11.86 6.77 -1.48
CA GLN A 130 11.33 5.93 -2.57
C GLN A 130 10.01 5.23 -2.20
N GLU A 131 9.48 5.47 -1.00
CA GLU A 131 8.26 4.84 -0.50
C GLU A 131 7.16 5.88 -0.22
N VAL A 132 5.92 5.39 -0.22
CA VAL A 132 4.75 6.14 0.22
C VAL A 132 4.25 5.53 1.52
N THR A 133 4.09 6.36 2.55
CA THR A 133 3.56 5.93 3.86
C THR A 133 2.25 6.64 4.15
N THR A 134 1.23 5.89 4.56
CA THR A 134 -0.07 6.44 4.94
C THR A 134 -0.47 6.01 6.34
N LEU A 135 -0.81 6.98 7.18
CA LEU A 135 -1.50 6.78 8.46
C LEU A 135 -2.98 7.06 8.23
N ALA A 136 -3.83 6.09 8.53
CA ALA A 136 -5.27 6.24 8.35
C ALA A 136 -6.02 5.88 9.63
N PRO A 137 -7.04 6.66 10.03
CA PRO A 137 -7.90 6.28 11.14
C PRO A 137 -8.67 5.01 10.78
N ALA A 138 -8.62 4.03 11.66
CA ALA A 138 -9.23 2.72 11.47
C ALA A 138 -9.58 2.08 12.81
N ASP A 139 -10.67 1.32 12.81
CA ASP A 139 -11.00 0.41 13.89
C ASP A 139 -10.99 -1.03 13.35
N ALA A 140 -10.97 -2.02 14.26
CA ALA A 140 -10.92 -3.43 13.91
C ALA A 140 -12.12 -3.88 13.06
N ARG A 141 -13.28 -3.21 13.16
CA ARG A 141 -14.48 -3.57 12.39
C ARG A 141 -14.39 -3.06 10.95
N ALA A 142 -13.72 -1.93 10.74
CA ALA A 142 -13.53 -1.31 9.43
C ALA A 142 -12.31 -1.86 8.67
N ALA A 143 -11.42 -2.60 9.33
CA ALA A 143 -10.17 -3.08 8.75
C ALA A 143 -10.37 -3.85 7.42
N GLY A 144 -11.35 -4.77 7.35
CA GLY A 144 -11.65 -5.50 6.12
C GLY A 144 -12.03 -4.57 4.95
N ALA A 145 -12.87 -3.56 5.21
CA ALA A 145 -13.27 -2.59 4.18
C ALA A 145 -12.10 -1.71 3.71
N VAL A 146 -11.16 -1.38 4.61
CA VAL A 146 -9.91 -0.69 4.25
C VAL A 146 -9.07 -1.54 3.31
N VAL A 147 -8.89 -2.83 3.64
CA VAL A 147 -8.13 -3.75 2.80
C VAL A 147 -8.75 -3.88 1.41
N GLU A 148 -10.07 -4.01 1.28
CA GLU A 148 -10.69 -4.14 -0.05
C GLU A 148 -10.64 -2.88 -0.91
N ARG A 149 -10.65 -1.69 -0.30
CA ARG A 149 -10.40 -0.46 -1.06
C ARG A 149 -8.95 -0.35 -1.48
N LEU A 150 -8.03 -0.73 -0.60
CA LEU A 150 -6.61 -0.74 -0.91
C LEU A 150 -6.31 -1.72 -2.05
N ARG A 151 -6.87 -2.93 -2.03
CA ARG A 151 -6.74 -3.89 -3.16
C ARG A 151 -7.20 -3.28 -4.48
N ARG A 152 -8.39 -2.67 -4.51
CA ARG A 152 -8.90 -1.98 -5.71
C ARG A 152 -7.95 -0.89 -6.23
N ALA A 153 -7.43 -0.04 -5.34
CA ALA A 153 -6.48 0.99 -5.73
C ALA A 153 -5.16 0.40 -6.27
N LEU A 154 -4.68 -0.70 -5.68
CA LEU A 154 -3.50 -1.41 -6.16
C LEU A 154 -3.73 -2.09 -7.50
N ASP A 155 -4.93 -2.65 -7.73
CA ASP A 155 -5.30 -3.23 -9.01
C ASP A 155 -5.36 -2.15 -10.09
N GLU A 156 -5.99 -1.01 -9.82
CA GLU A 156 -6.03 0.14 -10.74
C GLU A 156 -4.62 0.64 -11.10
N LEU A 157 -3.74 0.80 -10.11
CA LEU A 157 -2.33 1.16 -10.32
C LEU A 157 -1.58 0.09 -11.14
N SER A 158 -1.82 -1.19 -10.86
CA SER A 158 -1.22 -2.31 -11.59
C SER A 158 -1.60 -2.31 -13.06
N HIS A 159 -2.87 -2.03 -13.39
CA HIS A 159 -3.33 -1.87 -14.78
C HIS A 159 -2.67 -0.67 -15.48
N ALA A 160 -2.27 0.34 -14.72
CA ALA A 160 -1.52 1.50 -15.22
C ALA A 160 0.01 1.28 -15.28
N GLY A 161 0.48 0.05 -14.99
CA GLY A 161 1.90 -0.33 -15.00
C GLY A 161 2.66 0.00 -13.71
N VAL A 162 1.97 0.39 -12.64
CA VAL A 162 2.56 0.70 -11.33
C VAL A 162 2.37 -0.50 -10.40
N HIS A 163 3.45 -1.25 -10.20
CA HIS A 163 3.46 -2.44 -9.35
C HIS A 163 4.08 -2.10 -7.98
N LEU A 164 3.33 -2.32 -6.91
CA LEU A 164 3.74 -1.94 -5.55
C LEU A 164 3.80 -3.17 -4.63
N ALA A 165 4.82 -3.22 -3.78
CA ALA A 165 4.83 -4.03 -2.57
C ALA A 165 4.25 -3.19 -1.44
N VAL A 166 3.17 -3.67 -0.80
CA VAL A 166 2.45 -2.92 0.24
C VAL A 166 2.29 -3.77 1.50
N GLY A 167 2.67 -3.21 2.64
CA GLY A 167 2.39 -3.78 3.95
C GLY A 167 1.47 -2.88 4.74
N LEU A 168 0.52 -3.47 5.45
CA LEU A 168 -0.44 -2.77 6.31
C LEU A 168 -0.35 -3.32 7.73
N SER A 169 -0.11 -2.43 8.69
CA SER A 169 0.01 -2.76 10.12
C SER A 169 -1.27 -3.36 10.70
N ALA A 170 -1.18 -3.95 11.90
CA ALA A 170 -2.35 -4.21 12.71
C ALA A 170 -3.08 -2.90 13.06
N VAL A 171 -4.30 -3.01 13.59
CA VAL A 171 -5.02 -1.83 14.10
C VAL A 171 -4.47 -1.47 15.48
N HIS A 172 -3.96 -0.26 15.60
CA HIS A 172 -3.43 0.30 16.83
C HIS A 172 -4.40 1.31 17.45
N ALA A 173 -4.27 1.58 18.75
CA ALA A 173 -5.24 2.37 19.50
C ALA A 173 -5.06 3.90 19.35
N ASP A 174 -3.85 4.37 19.05
CA ASP A 174 -3.53 5.79 18.94
C ASP A 174 -2.24 6.07 18.14
N VAL A 175 -1.96 7.37 17.97
CA VAL A 175 -0.77 7.89 17.26
C VAL A 175 0.56 7.63 17.97
N ALA A 176 0.57 7.32 19.27
CA ALA A 176 1.81 6.96 19.98
C ALA A 176 2.34 5.58 19.56
N ALA A 177 1.47 4.71 19.01
CA ALA A 177 1.83 3.42 18.45
C ALA A 177 2.39 3.48 17.01
N VAL A 178 2.52 4.67 16.41
CA VAL A 178 3.04 4.82 15.03
C VAL A 178 4.41 4.16 14.81
N PRO A 179 5.40 4.23 15.73
CA PRO A 179 6.68 3.54 15.53
C PRO A 179 6.53 2.02 15.38
N GLU A 180 5.68 1.41 16.19
CA GLU A 180 5.39 -0.03 16.15
C GLU A 180 4.60 -0.39 14.89
N ALA A 181 3.51 0.33 14.61
CA ALA A 181 2.67 0.15 13.42
C ALA A 181 3.48 0.29 12.12
N TYR A 182 4.41 1.25 12.06
CA TYR A 182 5.31 1.41 10.92
C TYR A 182 6.27 0.22 10.76
N THR A 183 6.83 -0.28 11.86
CA THR A 183 7.70 -1.47 11.85
C THR A 183 6.94 -2.71 11.37
N GLU A 184 5.70 -2.88 11.81
CA GLU A 184 4.80 -3.93 11.35
C GLU A 184 4.53 -3.83 9.85
N ALA A 185 4.17 -2.64 9.35
CA ALA A 185 3.90 -2.40 7.94
C ALA A 185 5.13 -2.69 7.07
N CYS A 186 6.32 -2.24 7.49
CA CYS A 186 7.58 -2.58 6.81
C CYS A 186 7.84 -4.09 6.83
N THR A 187 7.70 -4.77 7.98
CA THR A 187 7.87 -6.22 8.08
C THR A 187 6.91 -6.95 7.14
N ALA A 188 5.65 -6.50 7.09
CA ALA A 188 4.63 -7.06 6.22
C ALA A 188 4.99 -6.91 4.74
N ARG A 189 5.40 -5.71 4.34
CA ARG A 189 5.83 -5.39 2.97
C ARG A 189 7.07 -6.17 2.57
N ASP A 190 8.10 -6.18 3.42
CA ASP A 190 9.40 -6.79 3.11
C ASP A 190 9.27 -8.32 3.01
N GLY A 191 8.29 -8.91 3.71
CA GLY A 191 7.89 -10.32 3.54
C GLY A 191 7.38 -10.69 2.14
N LEU A 192 7.09 -9.73 1.27
CA LEU A 192 6.80 -9.98 -0.15
C LEU A 192 8.06 -10.30 -0.98
N GLY A 193 9.27 -10.13 -0.43
CA GLY A 193 10.51 -10.50 -1.10
C GLY A 193 10.75 -9.75 -2.42
N GLY A 194 10.23 -8.52 -2.54
CA GLY A 194 10.31 -7.72 -3.77
C GLY A 194 9.23 -7.99 -4.82
N ALA A 195 8.27 -8.88 -4.54
CA ALA A 195 7.10 -9.06 -5.40
C ALA A 195 6.04 -7.99 -5.12
N ALA A 196 5.26 -7.64 -6.15
CA ALA A 196 4.11 -6.78 -5.98
C ALA A 196 2.99 -7.51 -5.23
N GLY A 197 2.28 -6.80 -4.35
CA GLY A 197 1.20 -7.37 -3.57
C GLY A 197 0.86 -6.56 -2.33
N LEU A 198 -0.10 -7.07 -1.57
CA LEU A 198 -0.55 -6.50 -0.30
C LEU A 198 -0.48 -7.56 0.79
N VAL A 199 0.19 -7.24 1.91
CA VAL A 199 0.15 -8.03 3.15
C VAL A 199 -0.64 -7.26 4.21
N PRO A 200 -1.92 -7.62 4.45
CA PRO A 200 -2.77 -6.94 5.42
C PRO A 200 -2.78 -7.64 6.78
N LEU A 201 -1.96 -7.16 7.73
CA LEU A 201 -1.91 -7.75 9.07
C LEU A 201 -3.26 -7.81 9.81
N PRO A 202 -4.21 -6.86 9.67
CA PRO A 202 -5.50 -6.95 10.36
C PRO A 202 -6.35 -8.17 9.97
N LEU A 203 -6.05 -8.79 8.81
CA LEU A 203 -6.73 -9.99 8.32
C LEU A 203 -5.82 -11.23 8.36
N MET A 204 -4.60 -11.10 8.90
CA MET A 204 -3.60 -12.15 8.94
C MET A 204 -3.69 -12.93 10.25
N SER A 205 -3.44 -14.24 10.20
CA SER A 205 -3.31 -15.02 11.42
C SER A 205 -1.98 -14.73 12.12
N THR A 206 -1.93 -14.89 13.44
CA THR A 206 -0.67 -14.78 14.21
C THR A 206 0.39 -15.74 13.68
N PHE A 207 -0.02 -16.96 13.28
CA PHE A 207 0.89 -17.96 12.72
C PHE A 207 1.53 -17.47 11.42
N ASP A 208 0.73 -16.97 10.46
CA ASP A 208 1.26 -16.47 9.20
C ASP A 208 2.20 -15.28 9.45
N TYR A 209 1.87 -14.37 10.37
CA TYR A 209 2.74 -13.23 10.72
C TYR A 209 4.09 -13.68 11.28
N LEU A 210 4.12 -14.68 12.16
CA LEU A 210 5.36 -15.21 12.74
C LEU A 210 6.26 -15.86 11.68
N VAL A 211 5.67 -16.51 10.69
CA VAL A 211 6.42 -17.19 9.62
C VAL A 211 6.79 -16.23 8.47
N LEU A 212 6.14 -15.07 8.38
CA LEU A 212 6.44 -14.05 7.37
C LEU A 212 7.84 -13.45 7.51
N ARG A 213 8.38 -13.39 8.74
CA ARG A 213 9.71 -12.84 9.00
C ARG A 213 10.76 -13.73 8.34
N ASP A 214 11.63 -13.15 7.52
CA ASP A 214 12.78 -13.88 6.96
C ASP A 214 13.80 -14.18 8.07
N ASP A 215 13.54 -15.24 8.82
CA ASP A 215 14.44 -15.76 9.83
C ASP A 215 15.30 -16.88 9.21
N ALA A 216 16.51 -16.49 8.82
CA ALA A 216 17.51 -17.42 8.28
C ALA A 216 17.82 -18.58 9.25
N THR A 217 17.70 -18.37 10.56
CA THR A 217 17.87 -19.42 11.56
C THR A 217 16.70 -20.39 11.54
N ALA A 218 15.46 -19.91 11.55
CA ALA A 218 14.27 -20.76 11.42
C ALA A 218 14.35 -21.62 10.15
N ARG A 219 14.75 -21.04 9.01
CA ARG A 219 14.98 -21.78 7.76
C ARG A 219 16.04 -22.88 7.90
N ARG A 220 17.15 -22.62 8.60
CA ARG A 220 18.20 -23.64 8.84
C ARG A 220 17.76 -24.76 9.77
N LEU A 221 16.80 -24.51 10.66
CA LEU A 221 16.26 -25.51 11.57
C LEU A 221 15.26 -26.46 10.91
N VAL A 222 14.75 -26.12 9.71
CA VAL A 222 13.89 -27.02 8.95
C VAL A 222 14.64 -28.33 8.64
N ARG A 223 14.04 -29.46 9.04
CA ARG A 223 14.57 -30.80 8.79
C ARG A 223 14.90 -31.03 7.30
N PRO A 224 16.05 -31.65 6.97
CA PRO A 224 16.46 -31.85 5.58
C PRO A 224 15.45 -32.60 4.70
N GLU A 225 14.71 -33.56 5.26
CA GLU A 225 13.70 -34.35 4.54
C GLU A 225 12.50 -33.47 4.14
N LEU A 226 12.05 -32.60 5.06
CA LEU A 226 10.95 -31.68 4.80
C LEU A 226 11.34 -30.63 3.77
N ARG A 227 12.54 -30.08 3.90
CA ARG A 227 13.10 -29.13 2.92
C ARG A 227 13.10 -29.74 1.52
N ARG A 228 13.70 -30.92 1.37
CA ARG A 228 13.77 -31.63 0.09
C ARG A 228 12.37 -31.88 -0.47
N PHE A 229 11.45 -32.37 0.36
CA PHE A 229 10.06 -32.62 -0.04
C PHE A 229 9.40 -31.35 -0.60
N VAL A 230 9.48 -30.23 0.14
CA VAL A 230 8.86 -28.96 -0.25
C VAL A 230 9.46 -28.40 -1.53
N GLU A 231 10.79 -28.29 -1.62
CA GLU A 231 11.48 -27.75 -2.80
C GLU A 231 11.22 -28.59 -4.07
N GLU A 232 11.25 -29.93 -3.95
CA GLU A 232 10.93 -30.84 -5.05
C GLU A 232 9.46 -30.77 -5.49
N ASP A 233 8.53 -30.59 -4.55
CA ASP A 233 7.11 -30.51 -4.89
C ASP A 233 6.78 -29.15 -5.52
N LEU A 234 7.28 -28.04 -4.96
CA LEU A 234 7.08 -26.69 -5.50
C LEU A 234 7.64 -26.56 -6.93
N SER A 235 8.82 -27.12 -7.20
CA SER A 235 9.39 -27.14 -8.56
C SER A 235 8.55 -27.95 -9.57
N ARG A 236 7.61 -28.79 -9.10
CA ARG A 236 6.70 -29.61 -9.91
C ARG A 236 5.24 -29.11 -9.85
N GLY A 237 5.01 -27.90 -9.35
CA GLY A 237 3.68 -27.29 -9.28
C GLY A 237 2.97 -27.41 -7.94
N GLY A 238 3.62 -27.91 -6.89
CA GLY A 238 3.16 -27.72 -5.49
C GLY A 238 1.92 -28.51 -5.08
N THR A 239 1.48 -29.51 -5.84
CA THR A 239 0.22 -30.22 -5.60
C THR A 239 0.16 -30.94 -4.24
N LEU A 240 1.26 -31.50 -3.74
CA LEU A 240 1.27 -32.16 -2.43
C LEU A 240 1.37 -31.13 -1.30
N VAL A 241 2.12 -30.04 -1.51
CA VAL A 241 2.13 -28.89 -0.61
C VAL A 241 0.72 -28.31 -0.43
N GLU A 242 -0.01 -28.08 -1.52
CA GLU A 242 -1.42 -27.66 -1.49
C GLU A 242 -2.30 -28.66 -0.72
N THR A 243 -2.05 -29.96 -0.90
CA THR A 243 -2.79 -31.00 -0.19
C THR A 243 -2.55 -30.94 1.32
N VAL A 244 -1.32 -30.71 1.78
CA VAL A 244 -1.01 -30.55 3.22
C VAL A 244 -1.72 -29.33 3.81
N LEU A 245 -1.64 -28.19 3.12
CA LEU A 245 -2.28 -26.96 3.57
C LEU A 245 -3.81 -27.10 3.62
N ALA A 246 -4.40 -27.72 2.60
CA ALA A 246 -5.83 -28.02 2.58
C ALA A 246 -6.24 -29.00 3.68
N TYR A 247 -5.42 -30.01 3.96
CA TYR A 247 -5.67 -30.98 5.03
C TYR A 247 -5.68 -30.31 6.41
N ALA A 248 -4.71 -29.43 6.67
CA ALA A 248 -4.65 -28.64 7.90
C ALA A 248 -5.85 -27.68 8.03
N ALA A 249 -6.25 -27.03 6.93
CA ALA A 249 -7.41 -26.13 6.90
C ALA A 249 -8.77 -26.82 7.14
N HIS A 250 -8.82 -28.15 6.99
CA HIS A 250 -10.03 -28.95 7.22
C HIS A 250 -9.91 -29.85 8.46
N ASP A 251 -9.20 -29.39 9.50
CA ASP A 251 -9.07 -30.06 10.80
C ASP A 251 -8.62 -31.53 10.69
N LEU A 252 -7.72 -31.82 9.75
CA LEU A 252 -7.19 -33.17 9.51
C LEU A 252 -8.28 -34.16 9.05
N ARG A 253 -9.37 -33.66 8.45
CA ARG A 253 -10.46 -34.49 7.92
C ARG A 253 -10.29 -34.70 6.42
N ALA A 254 -9.63 -35.80 6.04
CA ALA A 254 -9.31 -36.12 4.64
C ALA A 254 -10.53 -36.10 3.70
N ARG A 255 -11.70 -36.55 4.16
CA ARG A 255 -12.94 -36.55 3.36
C ARG A 255 -13.46 -35.14 3.10
N ALA A 256 -13.41 -34.26 4.10
CA ALA A 256 -13.83 -32.86 3.97
C ALA A 256 -12.88 -32.11 3.03
N MET A 257 -11.57 -32.31 3.21
CA MET A 257 -10.54 -31.79 2.29
C MET A 257 -10.77 -32.28 0.86
N ALA A 258 -10.99 -33.59 0.66
CA ALA A 258 -11.21 -34.15 -0.68
C ALA A 258 -12.41 -33.49 -1.38
N GLN A 259 -13.51 -33.30 -0.66
CA GLN A 259 -14.70 -32.62 -1.19
C GLN A 259 -14.39 -31.16 -1.57
N ALA A 260 -13.70 -30.41 -0.70
CA ALA A 260 -13.33 -29.02 -0.96
C ALA A 260 -12.37 -28.86 -2.15
N MET A 261 -11.44 -29.82 -2.33
CA MET A 261 -10.51 -29.85 -3.46
C MET A 261 -11.08 -30.52 -4.72
N HIS A 262 -12.35 -30.94 -4.71
CA HIS A 262 -12.98 -31.71 -5.80
C HIS A 262 -12.20 -32.99 -6.19
N LEU A 263 -11.54 -33.63 -5.22
CA LEU A 263 -10.81 -34.88 -5.39
C LEU A 263 -11.67 -36.08 -5.01
N HIS A 264 -11.43 -37.22 -5.66
CA HIS A 264 -11.93 -38.49 -5.15
C HIS A 264 -11.26 -38.80 -3.81
N VAL A 265 -12.03 -39.33 -2.84
CA VAL A 265 -11.54 -39.59 -1.48
C VAL A 265 -10.30 -40.50 -1.45
N ASN A 266 -10.23 -41.52 -2.31
CA ASN A 266 -9.06 -42.39 -2.42
C ASN A 266 -7.82 -41.64 -2.93
N THR A 267 -7.98 -40.68 -3.84
CA THR A 267 -6.87 -39.86 -4.34
C THR A 267 -6.33 -38.96 -3.23
N ALA A 268 -7.22 -38.42 -2.39
CA ALA A 268 -6.81 -37.66 -1.21
C ALA A 268 -5.98 -38.51 -0.24
N TYR A 269 -6.47 -39.71 0.12
CA TYR A 269 -5.71 -40.64 0.97
C TYR A 269 -4.36 -41.02 0.36
N TYR A 270 -4.34 -41.36 -0.94
CA TYR A 270 -3.10 -41.66 -1.65
C TYR A 270 -2.08 -40.51 -1.58
N ARG A 271 -2.53 -39.25 -1.74
CA ARG A 271 -1.64 -38.10 -1.62
C ARG A 271 -1.10 -37.96 -0.20
N LEU A 272 -1.95 -38.12 0.82
CA LEU A 272 -1.53 -38.06 2.23
C LEU A 272 -0.52 -39.16 2.58
N ASP A 273 -0.76 -40.39 2.12
CA ASP A 273 0.18 -41.51 2.33
C ASP A 273 1.53 -41.23 1.65
N ARG A 274 1.50 -40.74 0.40
CA ARG A 274 2.72 -40.36 -0.33
C ARG A 274 3.48 -39.22 0.35
N ILE A 275 2.78 -38.27 0.96
CA ILE A 275 3.39 -37.20 1.74
C ILE A 275 4.09 -37.81 2.96
N ALA A 276 3.40 -38.64 3.74
CA ALA A 276 3.96 -39.29 4.92
C ALA A 276 5.21 -40.14 4.59
N GLU A 277 5.18 -40.87 3.47
CA GLU A 277 6.34 -41.64 2.98
C GLU A 277 7.56 -40.76 2.65
N ARG A 278 7.34 -39.59 2.02
CA ARG A 278 8.43 -38.69 1.61
C ARG A 278 8.99 -37.85 2.73
N THR A 279 8.16 -37.49 3.71
CA THR A 279 8.55 -36.60 4.82
C THR A 279 8.94 -37.36 6.09
N GLY A 280 8.48 -38.61 6.23
CA GLY A 280 8.57 -39.38 7.46
C GLY A 280 7.68 -38.85 8.59
N CYS A 281 6.74 -37.95 8.29
CA CYS A 281 5.80 -37.39 9.27
C CYS A 281 4.56 -38.28 9.46
N ASP A 282 4.08 -38.40 10.69
CA ASP A 282 2.71 -38.83 10.96
C ASP A 282 1.75 -37.65 10.79
N LEU A 283 1.08 -37.56 9.64
CA LEU A 283 0.15 -36.46 9.36
C LEU A 283 -1.09 -36.44 10.28
N ARG A 284 -1.33 -37.47 11.08
CA ARG A 284 -2.40 -37.47 12.10
C ARG A 284 -1.91 -36.93 13.44
N ALA A 285 -0.59 -36.89 13.67
CA ALA A 285 0.01 -36.24 14.82
C ALA A 285 0.09 -34.73 14.55
N PHE A 286 -0.54 -33.94 15.43
CA PHE A 286 -0.58 -32.49 15.27
C PHE A 286 0.81 -31.85 15.22
N ALA A 287 1.77 -32.34 16.04
CA ALA A 287 3.13 -31.83 16.07
C ALA A 287 3.85 -31.98 14.72
N ASP A 288 3.77 -33.17 14.13
CA ASP A 288 4.39 -33.48 12.83
C ASP A 288 3.75 -32.68 11.69
N LEU A 289 2.41 -32.57 11.69
CA LEU A 289 1.70 -31.76 10.70
C LEU A 289 2.06 -30.28 10.83
N LEU A 290 2.11 -29.75 12.06
CA LEU A 290 2.49 -28.37 12.32
C LEU A 290 3.92 -28.09 11.85
N GLU A 291 4.86 -28.98 12.11
CA GLU A 291 6.24 -28.84 11.65
C GLU A 291 6.34 -28.84 10.12
N LEU A 292 5.57 -29.71 9.45
CA LEU A 292 5.47 -29.71 7.99
C LEU A 292 4.85 -28.42 7.45
N VAL A 293 3.79 -27.90 8.08
CA VAL A 293 3.17 -26.62 7.68
C VAL A 293 4.14 -25.46 7.86
N ILE A 294 4.88 -25.41 8.98
CA ILE A 294 5.92 -24.39 9.20
C ILE A 294 7.01 -24.48 8.13
N ALA A 295 7.50 -25.68 7.84
CA ALA A 295 8.50 -25.91 6.79
C ALA A 295 8.00 -25.45 5.42
N ILE A 296 6.76 -25.79 5.07
CA ILE A 296 6.10 -25.33 3.83
C ILE A 296 6.11 -23.81 3.77
N ARG A 297 5.63 -23.13 4.82
CA ARG A 297 5.49 -21.67 4.82
C ARG A 297 6.85 -20.97 4.73
N LEU A 298 7.83 -21.38 5.53
CA LEU A 298 9.19 -20.81 5.52
C LEU A 298 9.91 -20.95 4.17
N LEU A 299 9.63 -22.02 3.42
CA LEU A 299 10.31 -22.35 2.17
C LEU A 299 9.54 -21.90 0.91
N SER A 300 8.21 -21.78 1.01
CA SER A 300 7.37 -21.29 -0.10
C SER A 300 7.58 -19.81 -0.37
N ASP A 301 8.05 -19.04 0.62
CA ASP A 301 8.25 -17.59 0.53
C ASP A 301 9.41 -17.19 -0.40
N GLY A 302 10.26 -18.16 -0.79
CA GLY A 302 11.21 -17.98 -1.91
C GLY A 302 10.61 -18.24 -3.30
N HIS A 303 9.36 -18.71 -3.38
CA HIS A 303 8.69 -19.17 -4.60
C HIS A 303 7.23 -18.69 -4.73
N ARG A 304 6.79 -17.68 -3.96
CA ARG A 304 5.38 -17.25 -4.01
C ARG A 304 5.02 -16.65 -5.38
N VAL A 305 4.33 -17.49 -6.14
CA VAL A 305 3.47 -17.15 -7.27
C VAL A 305 2.55 -16.00 -6.87
N VAL A 306 2.64 -14.91 -7.62
CA VAL A 306 1.61 -13.87 -7.71
C VAL A 306 0.28 -14.59 -7.96
N GLY A 307 -0.58 -14.66 -6.94
CA GLY A 307 -1.93 -15.17 -7.12
C GLY A 307 -2.65 -14.29 -8.14
N PRO A 308 -3.33 -14.87 -9.14
CA PRO A 308 -4.14 -14.09 -10.06
C PRO A 308 -5.31 -13.50 -9.29
N GLY A 309 -5.66 -12.25 -9.62
CA GLY A 309 -6.99 -11.75 -9.34
C GLY A 309 -8.04 -12.75 -9.85
N GLY A 310 -8.97 -13.09 -9.00
CA GLY A 310 -10.19 -13.84 -9.32
C GLY A 310 -11.20 -13.47 -8.26
N THR A 311 -12.38 -12.93 -8.56
CA THR A 311 -13.13 -12.80 -9.82
C THR A 311 -13.91 -11.50 -9.78
#